data_AF-J0NNY9-F1
#
_entry.id   AF-J0NNY9-F1
#
_cell.length_a   1.000
_cell.length_b   1.000
_cell.length_c   1.000
_cell.angle_alpha   90.00
_cell.angle_beta   90.00
_cell.angle_gamma   90.00
#
_symmetry.space_group_name_H-M   'P 1'
#
loop_
_entity.id
_entity.type
_entity.pdbx_description
1 polymer ?
#
loop_
_entity_poly.entity_id
_entity_poly.type
_entity_poly.pdbx_seq_one_letter_code
_entity_poly.pdbx_strand_id
1 'polypeptide(L)'
;KAIILEHGMGNRLNPLDEGYRPGGLSDQEWATTLVARRRDLLGALTETVLARPLTPLEHTAIDTALAGSVRDAEVPILPMVVDRLLRPDSADDPDGKLTEDGREVGHALRRLVLGDLSGLFMALRR
;
A
#
# COMPACT_ATOMS: atom_id res chain seq x y z
N LYS A 1 3.28 24.76 11.28
CA LYS A 1 2.91 23.88 12.42
C LYS A 1 3.76 22.63 12.30
N ALA A 2 4.70 22.43 13.22
CA ALA A 2 5.59 21.28 13.22
C ALA A 2 4.82 20.04 13.68
N ILE A 3 4.96 18.92 12.96
CA ILE A 3 4.46 17.63 13.40
C ILE A 3 5.39 17.16 14.52
N ILE A 4 4.84 17.07 15.73
CA ILE A 4 5.55 16.49 16.87
C ILE A 4 5.57 14.98 16.64
N LEU A 5 6.73 14.46 16.22
CA LEU A 5 7.03 13.04 16.31
C LEU A 5 7.51 12.80 17.74
N GLU A 6 6.61 12.37 18.62
CA GLU A 6 6.94 11.93 19.98
C GLU A 6 7.96 10.79 19.89
N HIS A 7 9.17 11.05 20.36
CA HIS A 7 10.27 10.08 20.38
C HIS A 7 10.14 9.18 21.61
N GLY A 8 9.88 7.89 21.38
CA GLY A 8 10.26 6.84 22.33
C GLY A 8 9.14 5.86 22.70
N MET A 9 9.04 4.79 21.89
CA MET A 9 8.60 3.41 22.21
C MET A 9 7.63 2.85 21.16
N GLY A 10 8.16 2.09 20.20
CA GLY A 10 7.47 0.99 19.51
C GLY A 10 6.25 1.27 18.61
N ASN A 11 5.80 2.51 18.46
CA ASN A 11 4.55 2.81 17.74
C ASN A 11 4.80 3.00 16.24
N ARG A 12 4.82 1.88 15.51
CA ARG A 12 5.05 1.85 14.06
C ARG A 12 3.77 2.26 13.32
N LEU A 13 3.87 3.27 12.45
CA LEU A 13 2.76 3.86 11.70
C LEU A 13 2.28 2.97 10.55
N ASN A 14 0.97 2.87 10.35
CA ASN A 14 0.40 2.26 9.15
C ASN A 14 0.31 3.31 8.03
N PRO A 15 1.09 3.19 6.94
CA PRO A 15 1.06 4.15 5.83
C PRO A 15 -0.28 4.18 5.08
N LEU A 16 -1.07 3.10 5.17
CA LEU A 16 -2.37 3.00 4.49
C LEU A 16 -3.55 3.43 5.36
N ASP A 17 -3.29 3.91 6.57
CA ASP A 17 -4.34 4.39 7.46
C ASP A 17 -5.04 5.64 6.89
N GLU A 18 -6.32 5.81 7.22
CA GLU A 18 -7.10 6.95 6.72
C GLU A 18 -6.60 8.31 7.25
N GLY A 19 -6.02 8.30 8.46
CA GLY A 19 -5.55 9.50 9.12
C GLY A 19 -6.68 10.51 9.36
N TYR A 20 -6.34 11.79 9.39
CA TYR A 20 -7.31 12.85 9.67
C TYR A 20 -8.21 13.15 8.47
N ARG A 21 -9.53 13.00 8.66
CA ARG A 21 -10.57 13.44 7.73
C ARG A 21 -10.88 14.93 7.91
N PRO A 22 -10.68 15.79 6.90
CA PRO A 22 -11.09 17.19 6.95
C PRO A 22 -12.62 17.32 7.07
N GLY A 23 -13.08 18.26 7.91
CA GLY A 23 -14.50 18.59 7.99
C GLY A 23 -15.01 19.20 6.68
N GLY A 24 -16.23 18.84 6.27
CA GLY A 24 -16.89 19.38 5.07
C GLY A 24 -16.84 18.48 3.83
N LEU A 25 -16.14 17.34 3.88
CA LEU A 25 -16.17 16.33 2.82
C LEU A 25 -17.26 15.29 3.08
N SER A 26 -18.03 14.95 2.06
CA SER A 26 -18.93 13.79 2.10
C SER A 26 -18.14 12.48 2.19
N ASP A 27 -18.81 11.39 2.59
CA ASP A 27 -18.17 10.07 2.70
C ASP A 27 -17.60 9.60 1.35
N GLN A 28 -18.31 9.91 0.26
CA GLN A 28 -17.89 9.53 -1.09
C GLN A 28 -16.64 10.31 -1.55
N GLU A 29 -16.59 11.62 -1.28
CA GLU A 29 -15.43 12.45 -1.59
C GLU A 29 -14.21 12.06 -0.74
N TRP A 30 -14.45 11.72 0.53
CA TRP A 30 -13.42 11.21 1.41
C TRP A 30 -12.86 9.87 0.91
N ALA A 31 -13.71 8.92 0.56
CA ALA A 31 -13.30 7.62 0.02
C ALA A 31 -12.46 7.78 -1.26
N THR A 32 -12.89 8.65 -2.17
CA THR A 32 -12.15 8.94 -3.41
C THR A 32 -10.77 9.53 -3.12
N THR A 33 -10.70 10.48 -2.18
CA THR A 33 -9.45 11.11 -1.75
C THR A 33 -8.51 10.08 -1.10
N LEU A 34 -9.05 9.20 -0.27
CA LEU A 34 -8.29 8.17 0.42
C LEU A 34 -7.71 7.14 -0.55
N VAL A 35 -8.49 6.72 -1.56
CA VAL A 35 -8.01 5.83 -2.62
C VAL A 35 -6.86 6.47 -3.41
N ALA A 36 -7.01 7.74 -3.83
CA ALA A 36 -5.97 8.46 -4.55
C ALA A 36 -4.67 8.57 -3.72
N ARG A 37 -4.79 8.99 -2.45
CA ARG A 37 -3.63 9.10 -1.55
C ARG A 37 -2.92 7.77 -1.35
N ARG A 38 -3.66 6.68 -1.13
CA ARG A 38 -3.09 5.34 -0.92
C ARG A 38 -2.33 4.85 -2.17
N ARG A 39 -2.88 5.09 -3.36
CA ARG A 39 -2.22 4.82 -4.64
C ARG A 39 -0.94 5.63 -4.80
N ASP A 40 -1.01 6.94 -4.62
CA ASP A 40 0.14 7.84 -4.77
C ASP A 40 1.29 7.45 -3.83
N LEU A 41 0.96 7.12 -2.58
CA LEU A 41 1.93 6.67 -1.60
C LEU A 41 2.58 5.34 -2.00
N LEU A 42 1.79 4.34 -2.40
CA LEU A 42 2.33 3.05 -2.84
C LEU A 42 3.19 3.19 -4.09
N GLY A 43 2.76 4.00 -5.06
CA GLY A 43 3.52 4.30 -6.26
C GLY A 43 4.88 4.91 -5.91
N ALA A 44 4.88 6.02 -5.16
CA ALA A 44 6.11 6.72 -4.77
C ALA A 44 7.07 5.83 -3.95
N LEU A 45 6.55 5.03 -3.01
CA LEU A 45 7.36 4.09 -2.23
C LEU A 45 8.00 3.04 -3.14
N THR A 46 7.23 2.48 -4.07
CA THR A 46 7.73 1.46 -4.98
C THR A 46 8.80 2.02 -5.91
N GLU A 47 8.56 3.17 -6.53
CA GLU A 47 9.54 3.84 -7.40
C GLU A 47 10.83 4.18 -6.65
N THR A 48 10.71 4.60 -5.38
CA THR A 48 11.87 4.87 -4.53
C THR A 48 12.70 3.61 -4.30
N VAL A 49 12.06 2.48 -4.01
CA VAL A 49 12.77 1.20 -3.77
C VAL A 49 13.35 0.62 -5.06
N LEU A 50 12.63 0.74 -6.18
CA LEU A 50 13.09 0.27 -7.48
C LEU A 50 14.13 1.19 -8.12
N ALA A 51 14.24 2.44 -7.66
CA ALA A 51 15.06 3.50 -8.24
C ALA A 51 14.75 3.75 -9.73
N ARG A 52 13.48 3.57 -10.12
CA ARG A 52 12.97 3.82 -11.48
C ARG A 52 11.45 4.12 -11.45
N PRO A 53 10.91 4.77 -12.50
CA PRO A 53 9.46 4.89 -12.67
C PRO A 53 8.79 3.53 -12.80
N LEU A 54 7.52 3.46 -12.40
CA LEU A 54 6.66 2.31 -12.63
C LEU A 54 6.18 2.27 -14.08
N THR A 55 6.01 1.06 -14.60
CA THR A 55 5.32 0.83 -15.87
C THR A 55 3.80 0.90 -15.68
N PRO A 56 3.01 1.11 -16.76
CA PRO A 56 1.56 1.09 -16.66
C PRO A 56 0.99 -0.23 -16.09
N LEU A 57 1.64 -1.36 -16.38
CA LEU A 57 1.24 -2.68 -15.88
C LEU A 57 1.48 -2.80 -14.37
N GLU A 58 2.62 -2.30 -13.90
CA GLU A 58 2.93 -2.26 -12.47
C GLU A 58 1.98 -1.34 -11.69
N HIS A 59 1.60 -0.20 -12.26
CA HIS A 59 0.53 0.63 -11.69
C HIS A 59 -0.77 -0.16 -11.57
N THR A 60 -1.16 -0.89 -12.61
CA THR A 60 -2.38 -1.72 -12.62
C THR A 60 -2.30 -2.84 -11.55
N ALA A 61 -1.14 -3.46 -11.36
CA ALA A 61 -0.94 -4.48 -10.34
C ALA A 61 -1.08 -3.91 -8.91
N ILE A 62 -0.46 -2.76 -8.63
CA ILE A 62 -0.58 -2.06 -7.32
C ILE A 62 -2.03 -1.69 -7.04
N ASP A 63 -2.68 -1.14 -8.05
CA ASP A 63 -4.06 -0.68 -7.99
C ASP A 63 -5.03 -1.81 -7.63
N THR A 64 -4.90 -2.94 -8.33
CA THR A 64 -5.72 -4.13 -8.10
C THR A 64 -5.44 -4.73 -6.72
N ALA A 65 -4.17 -4.84 -6.33
CA ALA A 65 -3.78 -5.36 -5.01
C ALA A 65 -4.28 -4.47 -3.85
N LEU A 66 -4.22 -3.14 -4.02
CA LEU A 66 -4.76 -2.19 -3.05
C LEU A 66 -6.29 -2.32 -2.95
N ALA A 67 -6.99 -2.38 -4.09
CA ALA A 67 -8.44 -2.54 -4.12
C ALA A 67 -8.87 -3.82 -3.41
N GLY A 68 -8.22 -4.95 -3.69
CA GLY A 68 -8.46 -6.21 -2.98
C GLY A 68 -8.19 -6.12 -1.48
N SER A 69 -7.13 -5.42 -1.08
CA SER A 69 -6.82 -5.23 0.34
C SER A 69 -7.85 -4.39 1.09
N VAL A 70 -8.42 -3.38 0.43
CA VAL A 70 -9.49 -2.53 0.98
C VAL A 70 -10.83 -3.29 1.05
N ARG A 71 -11.10 -4.21 0.11
CA ARG A 71 -12.30 -5.06 0.18
C ARG A 71 -12.29 -5.97 1.40
N ASP A 72 -11.12 -6.46 1.78
CA ASP A 72 -10.99 -7.50 2.82
C ASP A 72 -10.67 -6.93 4.22
N ALA A 73 -10.30 -5.65 4.32
CA ALA A 73 -10.09 -4.99 5.62
C ALA A 73 -10.45 -3.50 5.58
N GLU A 74 -11.15 -3.06 6.63
CA GLU A 74 -11.48 -1.65 6.87
C GLU A 74 -10.21 -0.78 6.95
N VAL A 75 -9.17 -1.29 7.61
CA VAL A 75 -7.85 -0.65 7.71
C VAL A 75 -6.80 -1.56 7.07
N PRO A 76 -6.57 -1.47 5.74
CA PRO A 76 -5.56 -2.29 5.07
C PRO A 76 -4.16 -1.94 5.57
N ILE A 77 -3.25 -2.92 5.55
CA ILE A 77 -1.84 -2.74 5.90
C ILE A 77 -0.95 -3.15 4.72
N LEU A 78 0.26 -2.59 4.65
CA LEU A 78 1.19 -2.85 3.55
C LEU A 78 1.47 -4.35 3.29
N PRO A 79 1.65 -5.23 4.31
CA PRO A 79 1.76 -6.67 4.09
C PRO A 79 0.61 -7.28 3.25
N MET A 80 -0.62 -6.81 3.43
CA MET A 80 -1.78 -7.33 2.68
C MET A 80 -1.69 -6.99 1.19
N VAL A 81 -1.20 -5.80 0.86
CA VAL A 81 -0.99 -5.37 -0.52
C VAL A 81 0.15 -6.16 -1.15
N VAL A 82 1.26 -6.36 -0.42
CA VAL A 82 2.39 -7.18 -0.87
C VAL A 82 1.96 -8.62 -1.14
N ASP A 83 1.17 -9.21 -0.25
CA ASP A 83 0.66 -10.57 -0.44
C ASP A 83 -0.18 -10.68 -1.70
N ARG A 84 -1.04 -9.70 -1.99
CA ARG A 84 -1.86 -9.66 -3.22
C ARG A 84 -1.07 -9.36 -4.48
N LEU A 85 0.00 -8.57 -4.41
CA LEU A 85 0.91 -8.38 -5.55
C LEU A 85 1.62 -9.68 -5.93
N LEU A 86 2.02 -10.48 -4.94
CA LEU A 86 2.74 -11.73 -5.17
C LEU A 86 1.80 -12.91 -5.45
N ARG A 87 0.56 -12.84 -4.97
CA ARG A 87 -0.50 -13.84 -5.13
C ARG A 87 -1.86 -13.14 -5.24
N PRO A 88 -2.20 -12.58 -6.42
CA PRO A 88 -3.51 -12.01 -6.68
C PRO A 88 -4.61 -13.05 -6.51
N ASP A 89 -5.83 -12.59 -6.21
CA ASP A 89 -6.99 -13.47 -6.20
C ASP A 89 -7.30 -13.94 -7.63
N SER A 90 -7.69 -15.21 -7.79
CA SER A 90 -7.98 -15.77 -9.12
C SER A 90 -9.12 -15.06 -9.87
N ALA A 91 -9.98 -14.33 -9.15
CA ALA A 91 -11.02 -13.51 -9.75
C ALA A 91 -10.46 -12.24 -10.42
N ASP A 92 -9.37 -11.69 -9.90
CA ASP A 92 -8.69 -10.51 -10.44
C ASP A 92 -7.60 -10.90 -11.46
N ASP A 93 -7.05 -12.12 -11.37
CA ASP A 93 -5.96 -12.62 -12.23
C ASP A 93 -6.27 -14.00 -12.86
N PRO A 94 -7.29 -14.10 -13.74
CA PRO A 94 -7.71 -15.38 -14.31
C PRO A 94 -6.68 -15.99 -15.27
N ASP A 95 -5.79 -15.18 -15.84
CA ASP A 95 -4.78 -15.57 -16.84
C ASP A 95 -3.34 -15.49 -16.31
N GLY A 96 -3.14 -15.12 -15.04
CA GLY A 96 -1.84 -15.05 -14.39
C GLY A 96 -1.01 -13.81 -14.76
N LYS A 97 -1.55 -12.88 -15.56
CA LYS A 97 -0.83 -11.69 -16.01
C LYS A 97 -0.52 -10.72 -14.87
N LEU A 98 -1.46 -10.51 -13.94
CA LEU A 98 -1.20 -9.65 -12.80
C LEU A 98 -0.12 -10.23 -11.88
N THR A 99 -0.05 -11.56 -11.74
CA THR A 99 1.03 -12.21 -11.01
C THR A 99 2.40 -11.96 -11.65
N GLU A 100 2.47 -11.94 -12.99
CA GLU A 100 3.69 -11.63 -13.73
C GLU A 100 4.07 -10.14 -13.56
N ASP A 101 3.12 -9.25 -13.83
CA ASP A 101 3.30 -7.79 -13.82
C ASP A 101 3.59 -7.25 -12.41
N GLY A 102 3.00 -7.85 -11.37
CA GLY A 102 3.16 -7.45 -9.97
C GLY A 102 4.39 -8.03 -9.28
N ARG A 103 5.11 -8.98 -9.90
CA ARG A 103 6.15 -9.77 -9.22
C ARG A 103 7.32 -8.92 -8.73
N GLU A 104 7.89 -8.09 -9.59
CA GLU A 104 9.05 -7.25 -9.25
C GLU A 104 8.69 -6.24 -8.15
N VAL A 105 7.56 -5.55 -8.34
CA VAL A 105 6.98 -4.60 -7.37
C VAL A 105 6.70 -5.26 -6.03
N GLY A 106 6.06 -6.43 -6.03
CA GLY A 106 5.75 -7.19 -4.82
C GLY A 106 7.01 -7.56 -4.05
N HIS A 107 8.09 -7.97 -4.73
CA HIS A 107 9.36 -8.27 -4.09
C HIS A 107 10.08 -7.01 -3.57
N ALA A 108 10.02 -5.90 -4.30
CA ALA A 108 10.57 -4.62 -3.86
C ALA A 108 9.90 -4.15 -2.55
N LEU A 109 8.56 -4.11 -2.53
CA LEU A 109 7.81 -3.74 -1.33
C LEU A 109 7.97 -4.75 -0.19
N ARG A 110 8.13 -6.04 -0.49
CA ARG A 110 8.41 -7.06 0.54
C ARG A 110 9.71 -6.80 1.30
N ARG A 111 10.71 -6.16 0.68
CA ARG A 111 11.94 -5.74 1.39
C ARG A 111 11.69 -4.65 2.42
N LEU A 112 10.74 -3.75 2.13
CA LEU A 112 10.25 -2.77 3.11
C LEU A 112 9.53 -3.44 4.27
N VAL A 113 8.69 -4.44 3.99
CA VAL A 113 7.77 -5.06 4.98
C VAL A 113 8.40 -6.19 5.81
N LEU A 114 9.30 -6.97 5.25
CA LEU A 114 9.83 -8.17 5.92
C LEU A 114 11.36 -8.24 5.84
N GLY A 115 11.99 -7.27 5.18
CA GLY A 115 13.40 -7.32 4.83
C GLY A 115 14.27 -6.32 5.60
N ASP A 116 15.41 -6.04 4.98
CA ASP A 116 16.47 -5.12 5.40
C ASP A 116 16.02 -3.68 5.66
N LEU A 117 14.85 -3.29 5.11
CA LEU A 117 14.28 -1.96 5.25
C LEU A 117 13.11 -1.90 6.27
N SER A 118 12.88 -2.98 7.03
CA SER A 118 11.79 -3.12 8.01
C SER A 118 11.81 -2.11 9.17
N GLY A 119 12.84 -1.28 9.29
CA GLY A 119 12.93 -0.23 10.30
C GLY A 119 11.96 0.94 10.08
N LEU A 120 11.32 1.06 8.91
CA LEU A 120 10.54 2.24 8.51
C LEU A 120 9.00 2.12 8.70
N PHE A 121 8.36 0.94 8.49
CA PHE A 121 6.89 0.84 8.51
C PHE A 121 6.36 -0.58 8.84
N MET A 122 5.77 -0.89 10.02
CA MET A 122 4.99 -2.15 10.24
C MET A 122 3.86 -2.00 11.25
N ALA A 123 2.65 -2.48 11.00
CA ALA A 123 1.60 -2.60 12.03
C ALA A 123 1.41 -4.06 12.49
N LEU A 124 1.20 -4.25 13.81
CA LEU A 124 0.96 -5.54 14.46
C LEU A 124 -0.50 -5.99 14.23
N ARG A 125 -0.69 -7.29 14.00
CA ARG A 125 -1.98 -7.98 14.07
C ARG A 125 -2.53 -7.88 15.50
N ARG A 126 -3.78 -7.45 15.70
CA ARG A 126 -4.59 -7.91 16.83
C ARG A 126 -5.67 -8.82 16.30
#